data_AF-A0A645HPD8-F1
#
_entry.id   AF-A0A645HPD8-F1
#
_cell.length_a   1.000
_cell.length_b   1.000
_cell.length_c   1.000
_cell.angle_alpha   90.00
_cell.angle_beta   90.00
_cell.angle_gamma   90.00
#
_symmetry.space_group_name_H-M   'P 1'
#
loop_
_entity.id
_entity.type
_entity.pdbx_description
1 polymer ?
#
loop_
_entity_poly.entity_id
_entity_poly.type
_entity_poly.pdbx_seq_one_letter_code
_entity_poly.pdbx_strand_id
1 'polypeptide(L)'
;MQTPVGVITAFDSAALSLHGDQNSLSFYPDGAMRTVATSSDRVEVILADHSAVTYAPAQIPDPLLDDRTITVPLRLTFGEDGTVKLDNGQQSGAYALADCCFRTVTPEGGSTAALRQSPMSCGDCASCNLCDHEG
;
A
#
# COMPACT_ATOMS: atom_id res chain seq x y z
N MET A 1 -4.00 -10.05 -3.10
CA MET A 1 -5.03 -9.58 -4.05
C MET A 1 -4.41 -8.62 -5.05
N GLN A 2 -4.95 -8.49 -6.27
CA GLN A 2 -4.50 -7.44 -7.19
C GLN A 2 -5.15 -6.09 -6.87
N THR A 3 -4.36 -5.02 -6.79
CA THR A 3 -4.83 -3.64 -6.62
C THR A 3 -4.18 -2.72 -7.68
N PRO A 4 -4.66 -1.48 -7.88
CA PRO A 4 -4.00 -0.51 -8.75
C PRO A 4 -2.53 -0.21 -8.38
N VAL A 5 -2.12 -0.45 -7.13
CA VAL A 5 -0.76 -0.18 -6.63
C VAL A 5 0.10 -1.44 -6.48
N GLY A 6 -0.43 -2.62 -6.80
CA GLY A 6 0.30 -3.89 -6.76
C GLY A 6 -0.49 -4.99 -6.08
N VAL A 7 0.18 -6.12 -5.79
CA VAL A 7 -0.43 -7.18 -5.00
C VAL A 7 -0.34 -6.82 -3.52
N ILE A 8 -1.47 -6.81 -2.83
CA ILE A 8 -1.57 -6.56 -1.38
C ILE A 8 -2.25 -7.74 -0.69
N THR A 9 -1.70 -8.16 0.44
CA THR A 9 -2.32 -9.07 1.40
C THR A 9 -3.39 -8.31 2.18
N ALA A 10 -4.67 -8.55 1.86
CA ALA A 10 -5.78 -8.06 2.68
C ALA A 10 -5.75 -8.80 4.00
N PHE A 11 -5.26 -8.13 5.01
CA PHE A 11 -5.32 -8.65 6.36
C PHE A 11 -5.33 -7.46 7.31
N ASP A 12 -6.41 -7.31 8.06
CA ASP A 12 -6.55 -6.28 9.08
C ASP A 12 -6.65 -7.00 10.42
N SER A 13 -5.53 -7.03 11.14
CA SER A 13 -5.46 -7.66 12.47
C SER A 13 -6.28 -6.91 13.54
N ALA A 14 -6.70 -5.68 13.26
CA ALA A 14 -7.55 -4.87 14.13
C ALA A 14 -9.05 -5.05 13.84
N ALA A 15 -9.42 -5.86 12.83
CA ALA A 15 -10.79 -6.22 12.54
C ALA A 15 -11.35 -7.13 13.66
N LEU A 16 -11.88 -6.51 14.72
CA LEU A 16 -12.60 -7.19 15.79
C LEU A 16 -13.83 -7.89 15.19
N SER A 17 -13.92 -9.22 15.32
CA SER A 17 -14.88 -10.11 14.64
C SER A 17 -16.37 -9.96 15.04
N LEU A 18 -16.83 -8.76 15.43
CA LEU A 18 -18.22 -8.50 15.84
C LEU A 18 -18.91 -7.36 15.07
N HIS A 19 -18.17 -6.59 14.25
CA HIS A 19 -18.74 -5.73 13.22
C HIS A 19 -17.96 -5.95 11.92
N GLY A 20 -18.49 -6.82 11.05
CA GLY A 20 -17.88 -7.20 9.77
C GLY A 20 -18.03 -6.15 8.66
N ASP A 21 -18.10 -4.86 8.99
CA ASP A 21 -18.29 -3.78 8.01
C ASP A 21 -17.00 -3.04 7.63
N GLN A 22 -15.95 -3.10 8.45
CA GLN A 22 -14.57 -2.77 8.04
C GLN A 22 -13.77 -4.04 7.76
N ASN A 23 -14.15 -4.73 6.69
CA ASN A 23 -13.28 -5.74 6.13
C ASN A 23 -11.97 -5.08 5.65
N SER A 24 -10.91 -5.87 5.53
CA SER A 24 -9.67 -5.48 4.86
C SER A 24 -9.87 -5.03 3.41
N LEU A 25 -11.12 -5.04 2.91
CA LEU A 25 -11.56 -4.69 1.58
C LEU A 25 -12.94 -4.00 1.61
N SER A 26 -13.09 -2.92 0.85
CA SER A 26 -14.40 -2.41 0.47
C SER A 26 -14.42 -2.03 -1.01
N PHE A 27 -15.62 -2.04 -1.59
CA PHE A 27 -15.84 -1.78 -3.01
C PHE A 27 -16.87 -0.67 -3.21
N TYR A 28 -16.78 0.01 -4.35
CA TYR A 28 -17.83 0.87 -4.88
C TYR A 28 -19.00 0.03 -5.41
N PRO A 29 -20.21 0.63 -5.61
CA PRO A 29 -21.38 -0.08 -6.13
C PRO A 29 -21.17 -0.75 -7.51
N ASP A 30 -20.23 -0.23 -8.30
CA ASP A 30 -19.83 -0.78 -9.61
C ASP A 30 -18.86 -1.98 -9.49
N GLY A 31 -18.46 -2.34 -8.27
CA GLY A 31 -17.50 -3.40 -7.98
C GLY A 31 -16.04 -2.96 -8.02
N ALA A 32 -15.73 -1.69 -8.28
CA ALA A 32 -14.36 -1.18 -8.21
C ALA A 32 -13.85 -1.17 -6.76
N MET A 33 -12.56 -1.45 -6.55
CA MET A 33 -11.97 -1.45 -5.21
C MET A 33 -11.94 -0.03 -4.65
N ARG A 34 -12.49 0.14 -3.45
CA ARG A 34 -12.56 1.42 -2.74
C ARG A 34 -11.53 1.53 -1.64
N THR A 35 -11.43 0.52 -0.78
CA THR A 35 -10.38 0.47 0.25
C THR A 35 -9.78 -0.91 0.37
N VAL A 36 -8.50 -0.94 0.75
CA VAL A 36 -7.82 -2.15 1.24
C VAL A 36 -7.02 -1.80 2.49
N ALA A 37 -7.00 -2.69 3.47
CA ALA A 37 -6.15 -2.57 4.64
C ALA A 37 -5.21 -3.78 4.75
N THR A 38 -3.97 -3.50 5.16
CA THR A 38 -2.95 -4.52 5.41
C THR A 38 -2.25 -4.24 6.74
N SER A 39 -2.04 -5.29 7.55
CA SER A 39 -1.27 -5.27 8.80
C SER A 39 0.14 -5.82 8.63
N SER A 40 0.53 -6.19 7.41
CA SER A 40 1.80 -6.87 7.14
C SER A 40 2.60 -6.24 6.01
N ASP A 41 1.92 -5.76 4.97
CA ASP A 41 2.59 -5.37 3.73
C ASP A 41 3.04 -3.93 3.79
N ARG A 42 4.12 -3.64 3.07
CA ARG A 42 4.66 -2.29 2.89
C ARG A 42 4.41 -1.81 1.47
N VAL A 43 4.11 -0.52 1.32
CA VAL A 43 3.93 0.14 0.03
C VAL A 43 4.95 1.26 -0.09
N GLU A 44 5.75 1.20 -1.15
CA GLU A 44 6.61 2.29 -1.59
C GLU A 44 5.94 3.05 -2.73
N VAL A 45 5.89 4.37 -2.57
CA VAL A 45 5.46 5.31 -3.59
C VAL A 45 6.71 5.97 -4.17
N ILE A 46 6.98 5.72 -5.44
CA ILE A 46 8.11 6.29 -6.17
C ILE A 46 7.59 7.47 -6.98
N LEU A 47 8.08 8.66 -6.64
CA LEU A 47 7.66 9.93 -7.24
C LEU A 47 8.42 10.22 -8.53
N ALA A 48 7.94 11.21 -9.30
CA ALA A 48 8.53 11.61 -10.57
C ALA A 48 9.98 12.10 -10.47
N ASP A 49 10.39 12.60 -9.30
CA ASP A 49 11.76 13.01 -9.00
C ASP A 49 12.65 11.84 -8.53
N HIS A 50 12.15 10.60 -8.62
CA HIS A 50 12.78 9.37 -8.15
C HIS A 50 12.97 9.27 -6.63
N SER A 51 12.44 10.20 -5.85
CA SER A 51 12.33 10.01 -4.40
C SER A 51 11.28 8.96 -4.08
N ALA A 52 11.44 8.29 -2.95
CA ALA A 52 10.53 7.26 -2.49
C ALA A 52 9.96 7.61 -1.12
N VAL A 53 8.65 7.41 -0.97
CA VAL A 53 7.96 7.50 0.33
C VAL A 53 7.42 6.12 0.69
N THR A 54 7.75 5.67 1.89
CA THR A 54 7.41 4.34 2.35
C THR A 54 6.30 4.38 3.38
N TYR A 55 5.30 3.53 3.19
CA TYR A 55 4.16 3.34 4.08
C TYR A 55 4.10 1.88 4.53
N ALA A 56 4.00 1.65 5.83
CA ALA A 56 3.84 0.34 6.43
C ALA A 56 2.84 0.41 7.60
N PRO A 57 2.27 -0.71 8.05
CA PRO A 57 1.54 -0.78 9.31
C PRO A 57 2.36 -0.16 10.44
N ALA A 58 1.74 0.66 11.27
CA ALA A 58 2.41 1.32 12.38
C ALA A 58 2.31 0.48 13.66
N GLN A 59 3.35 0.53 14.50
CA GLN A 59 3.27 0.06 15.88
C GLN A 59 3.14 1.29 16.78
N ILE A 60 2.04 1.38 17.53
CA ILE A 60 1.79 2.49 18.46
C ILE A 60 1.58 1.94 19.87
N PRO A 61 1.83 2.73 20.93
CA PRO A 61 1.49 2.33 22.30
C PRO A 61 0.00 1.94 22.41
N ASP A 62 -0.28 0.87 23.16
CA ASP A 62 -1.63 0.46 23.48
C ASP A 62 -2.26 1.51 24.43
N PRO A 63 -3.40 2.13 24.09
CA PRO A 63 -4.00 3.20 24.90
C PRO A 63 -4.65 2.68 26.20
N LEU A 64 -4.83 1.37 26.35
CA LEU A 64 -5.48 0.74 27.50
C LEU A 64 -4.50 -0.02 28.39
N LEU A 65 -3.39 -0.49 27.83
CA LEU A 65 -2.40 -1.31 28.53
C LEU A 65 -1.01 -0.69 28.44
N ASP A 66 -0.51 -0.21 29.57
CA ASP A 66 0.87 0.24 29.69
C ASP A 66 1.85 -0.89 29.29
N ASP A 67 2.99 -0.51 28.70
CA ASP A 67 4.05 -1.41 28.22
C ASP A 67 3.64 -2.38 27.08
N ARG A 68 2.56 -2.08 26.36
CA ARG A 68 2.19 -2.80 25.14
C ARG A 68 2.13 -1.89 23.92
N THR A 69 2.26 -2.51 22.75
CA THR A 69 2.03 -1.87 21.46
C THR A 69 0.95 -2.61 20.70
N ILE A 70 0.21 -1.88 19.88
CA ILE A 70 -0.78 -2.40 18.95
C ILE A 70 -0.39 -2.04 17.53
N THR A 71 -0.75 -2.92 16.58
CA THR A 71 -0.57 -2.68 15.16
C THR A 71 -1.75 -1.87 14.61
N VAL A 72 -1.46 -0.71 14.03
CA VAL A 72 -2.40 0.04 13.20
C VAL A 72 -2.18 -0.36 11.74
N PRO A 73 -3.19 -0.93 11.06
CA PRO A 73 -3.07 -1.32 9.66
C PRO A 73 -2.77 -0.13 8.76
N LEU A 74 -2.02 -0.38 7.68
CA LEU A 74 -1.93 0.54 6.56
C LEU A 74 -3.21 0.43 5.73
N ARG A 75 -3.94 1.53 5.63
CA ARG A 75 -5.15 1.67 4.80
C ARG A 75 -4.81 2.39 3.50
N LEU A 76 -5.23 1.80 2.40
CA LEU A 76 -5.25 2.40 1.08
C LEU A 76 -6.68 2.69 0.69
N THR A 77 -6.95 3.91 0.22
CA THR A 77 -8.26 4.33 -0.31
C THR A 77 -8.08 4.79 -1.74
N PHE A 78 -8.77 4.16 -2.68
CA PHE A 78 -8.76 4.50 -4.10
C PHE A 78 -9.95 5.41 -4.38
N GLY A 79 -9.69 6.63 -4.83
CA GLY A 79 -10.71 7.59 -5.25
C GLY A 79 -11.16 7.35 -6.69
N GLU A 80 -12.41 7.69 -6.98
CA GLU A 80 -12.95 7.68 -8.35
C GLU A 80 -12.25 8.69 -9.27
N ASP A 81 -11.54 9.67 -8.70
CA ASP A 81 -10.71 10.66 -9.38
C ASP A 81 -9.32 10.14 -9.79
N GLY A 82 -9.04 8.86 -9.56
CA GLY A 82 -7.75 8.26 -9.87
C GLY A 82 -6.65 8.56 -8.84
N THR A 83 -7.02 9.04 -7.65
CA THR A 83 -6.08 9.20 -6.54
C THR A 83 -6.04 7.96 -5.65
N VAL A 84 -4.91 7.73 -4.98
CA VAL A 84 -4.79 6.78 -3.87
C VAL A 84 -4.31 7.51 -2.63
N LYS A 85 -5.04 7.33 -1.53
CA LYS A 85 -4.62 7.78 -0.20
C LYS A 85 -4.05 6.62 0.58
N LEU A 86 -2.87 6.80 1.16
CA LEU A 86 -2.24 5.86 2.09
C LEU A 86 -2.25 6.48 3.49
N ASP A 87 -2.64 5.70 4.50
CA ASP A 87 -2.76 6.14 5.89
C ASP A 87 -2.52 4.99 6.86
N ASN A 88 -1.60 5.15 7.81
CA ASN A 88 -1.34 4.16 8.88
C ASN A 88 -1.59 4.75 10.28
N GLY A 89 -2.36 5.83 10.39
CA GLY A 89 -2.63 6.56 11.63
C GLY A 89 -1.46 7.38 12.18
N GLN A 90 -0.25 7.28 11.62
CA GLN A 90 0.93 8.08 12.00
C GLN A 90 1.46 8.93 10.83
N GLN A 91 1.35 8.41 9.62
CA GLN A 91 1.73 9.03 8.35
C GLN A 91 0.56 8.89 7.39
N SER A 92 0.30 9.94 6.62
CA SER A 92 -0.66 9.89 5.51
C SER A 92 -0.12 10.62 4.28
N GLY A 93 -0.61 10.22 3.11
CA GLY A 93 -0.30 10.86 1.84
C GLY A 93 -1.33 10.53 0.78
N ALA A 94 -1.47 11.39 -0.22
CA ALA A 94 -2.37 11.20 -1.35
C ALA A 94 -1.61 11.41 -2.65
N TYR A 95 -1.82 10.51 -3.60
CA TYR A 95 -1.04 10.44 -4.83
C TYR A 95 -1.97 10.20 -6.02
N ALA A 96 -1.74 10.89 -7.13
CA ALA A 96 -2.37 10.52 -8.38
C ALA A 96 -1.74 9.20 -8.86
N LEU A 97 -2.57 8.18 -9.12
CA LEU A 97 -2.11 6.87 -9.60
C LEU A 97 -1.35 6.99 -10.93
N ALA A 98 -1.64 8.01 -11.73
CA ALA A 98 -1.02 8.24 -13.02
C ALA A 98 0.41 8.82 -12.94
N ASP A 99 0.76 9.47 -11.83
CA ASP A 99 2.02 10.24 -11.70
C ASP A 99 3.08 9.52 -10.86
N CYS A 100 2.73 8.36 -10.29
CA CYS A 100 3.57 7.63 -9.34
C CYS A 100 3.73 6.17 -9.75
N CYS A 101 4.89 5.59 -9.44
CA CYS A 101 5.08 4.15 -9.45
C CYS A 101 4.88 3.58 -8.06
N PHE A 102 4.34 2.37 -7.96
CA PHE A 102 4.08 1.72 -6.68
C PHE A 102 4.74 0.35 -6.63
N ARG A 103 5.36 0.07 -5.49
CA ARG A 103 5.96 -1.23 -5.17
C ARG A 103 5.39 -1.74 -3.86
N THR A 104 4.82 -2.93 -3.87
CA THR A 104 4.37 -3.61 -2.66
C THR A 104 5.39 -4.66 -2.26
N VAL A 105 5.72 -4.70 -0.98
CA VAL A 105 6.65 -5.68 -0.40
C VAL A 105 5.91 -6.45 0.67
N THR A 106 5.84 -7.77 0.47
CA THR A 106 5.22 -8.71 1.41
C THR A 106 6.27 -9.20 2.44
N PRO A 107 5.84 -9.67 3.62
CA PRO A 107 6.75 -10.18 4.65
C PRO A 107 7.62 -11.35 4.20
N GLU A 108 7.13 -12.15 3.26
CA GLU A 108 7.83 -13.31 2.70
C GLU A 108 8.95 -12.90 1.70
N GLY A 109 9.22 -11.60 1.56
CA GLY A 109 10.23 -11.06 0.64
C GLY A 109 9.76 -10.95 -0.80
N GLY A 110 8.53 -11.38 -1.11
CA GLY A 110 7.91 -11.18 -2.42
C GLY A 110 7.61 -9.70 -2.65
N SER A 111 8.14 -9.15 -3.74
CA SER A 111 7.88 -7.77 -4.18
C SER A 111 7.08 -7.79 -5.47
N THR A 112 5.98 -7.03 -5.53
CA THR A 112 5.22 -6.87 -6.78
C THR A 112 5.12 -5.39 -7.12
N ALA A 113 5.42 -5.05 -8.37
CA ALA A 113 5.23 -3.70 -8.89
C ALA A 113 3.92 -3.64 -9.68
N ALA A 114 3.07 -2.64 -9.42
CA ALA A 114 2.02 -2.31 -10.37
C ALA A 114 2.56 -1.29 -11.37
N LEU A 115 2.81 -1.76 -12.59
CA LEU A 115 3.07 -0.92 -13.74
C LEU A 115 1.75 -0.78 -14.51
N ARG A 116 1.04 0.34 -14.37
CA ARG A 116 -0.02 0.67 -15.34
C ARG A 116 0.59 1.45 -16.50
N GLN A 117 0.53 0.80 -17.65
CA GLN A 117 0.93 1.27 -18.97
C GLN A 117 0.14 2.54 -19.35
N SER A 118 0.74 3.70 -19.15
CA SER A 118 0.58 4.87 -20.04
C SER A 118 1.87 4.95 -20.88
N PRO A 119 1.96 5.68 -22.02
CA PRO A 119 2.97 5.44 -23.06
C PRO A 119 4.42 5.81 -22.68
N MET A 120 4.73 6.01 -21.41
CA MET A 120 6.06 5.72 -20.90
C MET A 120 6.21 4.21 -20.76
N SER A 121 6.70 3.61 -21.83
CA SER A 121 7.27 2.27 -21.84
C SER A 121 8.24 2.13 -20.67
N CYS A 122 7.81 1.50 -19.57
CA CYS A 122 8.73 0.82 -18.65
C CYS A 122 9.27 -0.49 -19.26
N GLY A 123 9.28 -0.61 -20.60
CA GLY A 123 10.03 -1.60 -21.35
C GLY A 123 11.53 -1.29 -21.45
N ASP A 124 11.97 -0.10 -21.02
CA ASP A 124 13.37 0.31 -21.05
C ASP A 124 13.98 0.54 -19.65
N CYS A 125 13.65 -0.30 -18.67
CA CYS A 125 14.36 -0.33 -17.39
C CYS A 125 15.79 -0.94 -17.49
N ALA A 126 16.30 -1.20 -18.70
CA ALA A 126 17.70 -1.59 -18.93
C ALA A 126 18.72 -0.46 -18.66
N SER A 127 18.29 0.71 -18.16
CA SER A 127 19.19 1.80 -17.74
C SER A 127 19.02 2.22 -16.28
N CYS A 128 18.25 1.48 -15.47
CA CYS A 128 18.31 1.62 -14.01
C CYS A 128 19.45 0.77 -13.45
N ASN A 129 20.63 1.38 -13.36
CA ASN A 129 21.89 0.79 -12.88
C ASN A 129 21.92 0.41 -11.38
N LEU A 130 20.79 0.07 -10.75
CA LEU A 130 20.77 -0.14 -9.29
C LEU A 130 19.79 -1.25 -8.85
N CYS A 131 19.85 -2.38 -9.53
CA CYS A 131 19.45 -3.68 -8.97
C CYS A 131 20.68 -4.59 -8.91
N ASP A 132 21.73 -4.14 -8.23
CA ASP A 132 22.81 -5.03 -7.81
C ASP A 132 22.38 -5.74 -6.53
N HIS A 133 22.05 -7.02 -6.70
CA HIS A 133 22.00 -7.99 -5.64
C HIS A 133 23.43 -8.42 -5.33
N GLU A 134 23.72 -8.63 -4.04
CA GLU A 134 25.03 -9.04 -3.55
C GLU A 134 25.55 -10.31 -4.24
N GLY A 135 26.83 -10.26 -4.60
CA GLY A 135 27.70 -11.39 -4.93
C GLY A 135 29.09 -11.13 -4.36
#